data_AF-A0A3B9G486-F1
#
_entry.id   AF-A0A3B9G486-F1
#
_cell.length_a   1.000
_cell.length_b   1.000
_cell.length_c   1.000
_cell.angle_alpha   90.00
_cell.angle_beta   90.00
_cell.angle_gamma   90.00
#
_symmetry.space_group_name_H-M   'P 1'
#
loop_
_entity.id
_entity.type
_entity.pdbx_description
1 polymer ?
#
loop_
_entity_poly.entity_id
_entity_poly.type
_entity_poly.pdbx_seq_one_letter_code
_entity_poly.pdbx_strand_id
1 'polypeptide(L)' 'MRITYLTLFPEMYENFMHTSIVGRAREKGIVAMDCVQIRDFAHDKY' A
#
# COMPACT_ATOMS: atom_id res chain seq x y z
N MET A 1 0.64 13.87 4.03
CA MET A 1 1.62 12.88 4.54
C MET A 1 1.68 11.71 3.57
N ARG A 2 2.84 11.11 3.29
CA ARG A 2 2.97 9.95 2.39
C ARG A 2 3.51 8.74 3.15
N ILE A 3 2.91 7.58 2.96
CA ILE A 3 3.30 6.32 3.58
C ILE A 3 3.47 5.27 2.49
N THR A 4 4.61 4.61 2.44
CA THR A 4 4.89 3.53 1.49
C THR A 4 5.11 2.23 2.25
N TYR A 5 4.36 1.20 1.88
CA TYR A 5 4.44 -0.12 2.47
C TYR A 5 5.23 -1.03 1.55
N LEU A 6 6.35 -1.56 2.05
CA LEU A 6 7.12 -2.60 1.38
C LEU A 6 6.61 -3.96 1.88
N THR A 7 6.03 -4.76 1.00
CA THR A 7 5.39 -6.02 1.39
C THR A 7 5.50 -7.07 0.28
N LEU A 8 5.37 -8.34 0.67
CA LEU A 8 5.18 -9.46 -0.26
C LEU A 8 3.72 -9.68 -0.64
N PHE A 9 2.76 -9.03 0.02
CA PHE A 9 1.33 -9.24 -0.20
C PHE A 9 0.56 -7.91 -0.31
N PRO A 10 0.72 -7.14 -1.39
CA PRO A 10 0.02 -5.87 -1.59
C PRO A 10 -1.50 -6.01 -1.49
N GLU A 11 -2.06 -7.10 -2.05
CA GLU A 11 -3.51 -7.33 -2.08
C GLU A 11 -4.16 -7.40 -0.69
N MET A 12 -3.42 -7.79 0.35
CA MET A 12 -3.94 -7.83 1.72
C MET A 12 -4.26 -6.44 2.27
N TYR A 13 -3.59 -5.41 1.75
CA TYR A 13 -3.71 -4.04 2.25
C TYR A 13 -4.70 -3.20 1.46
N GLU A 14 -5.06 -3.59 0.24
CA GLU A 14 -5.95 -2.81 -0.63
C GLU A 14 -7.30 -2.55 0.08
N ASN A 15 -7.95 -3.59 0.58
CA ASN A 15 -9.22 -3.46 1.29
C ASN A 15 -9.10 -2.60 2.56
N PHE A 16 -8.01 -2.75 3.32
CA PHE A 16 -7.76 -1.96 4.50
C PHE A 16 -7.62 -0.46 4.16
N MET A 17 -6.89 -0.14 3.08
CA MET A 17 -6.64 1.22 2.64
C MET A 17 -7.88 1.97 2.14
N HIS A 18 -8.95 1.26 1.78
CA HIS A 18 -10.23 1.84 1.35
C HIS A 18 -11.32 1.82 2.44
N THR A 19 -11.03 1.27 3.63
CA THR A 19 -12.05 1.08 4.65
C THR A 19 -12.03 2.20 5.72
N SER A 20 -13.22 2.60 6.17
CA SER A 20 -13.42 3.47 7.34
C SER A 20 -12.63 4.79 7.29
N ILE A 21 -11.95 5.16 8.38
CA ILE A 21 -11.22 6.43 8.55
C ILE A 21 -10.05 6.52 7.55
N VAL A 22 -9.37 5.40 7.29
CA VAL A 22 -8.21 5.35 6.38
C VAL A 22 -8.64 5.64 4.95
N GLY A 23 -9.70 4.99 4.47
CA GLY A 23 -10.28 5.25 3.14
C GLY A 23 -10.70 6.71 2.96
N ARG A 24 -11.45 7.27 3.92
CA ARG A 24 -11.87 8.67 3.86
C ARG A 24 -10.69 9.66 3.88
N ALA A 25 -9.62 9.36 4.61
CA ALA A 25 -8.43 10.21 4.64
C ALA A 25 -7.68 10.18 3.30
N ARG A 26 -7.65 9.02 2.64
CA ARG A 26 -7.08 8.84 1.29
C ARG A 26 -7.90 9.58 0.23
N GLU A 27 -9.23 9.41 0.24
CA GLU A 27 -10.16 10.11 -0.67
C GLU A 27 -10.06 11.62 -0.56
N LYS A 28 -9.89 12.14 0.67
CA LYS A 28 -9.70 13.58 0.92
C LYS A 28 -8.27 14.08 0.64
N GLY A 29 -7.36 13.21 0.19
CA GLY A 29 -5.97 13.57 -0.10
C GLY A 29 -5.13 13.96 1.12
N ILE A 30 -5.59 13.64 2.33
CA ILE A 30 -4.89 13.97 3.59
C ILE A 30 -3.64 13.08 3.75
N VAL A 31 -3.78 11.83 3.31
CA VAL A 31 -2.71 10.83 3.27
C VAL A 31 -2.62 10.21 1.89
N ALA A 32 -1.40 10.08 1.37
CA ALA A 32 -1.09 9.26 0.20
C ALA A 32 -0.48 7.95 0.69
N MET A 33 -1.00 6.82 0.20
CA MET A 33 -0.55 5.48 0.58
C MET A 33 -0.25 4.68 -0.68
N ASP A 34 0.93 4.07 -0.70
CA ASP A 34 1.41 3.24 -1.81
C ASP A 34 1.86 1.87 -1.26
N CYS A 35 1.51 0.79 -1.94
CA CYS A 35 2.03 -0.54 -1.68
C CYS A 35 3.02 -0.92 -2.76
N VAL A 36 4.21 -1.34 -2.36
CA VAL A 36 5.27 -1.80 -3.24
C VAL A 36 5.53 -3.27 -2.98
N GLN A 37 5.43 -4.07 -4.03
CA GLN A 37 5.79 -5.47 -4.01
C GLN A 37 7.31 -5.59 -4.07
N ILE A 38 7.94 -6.04 -2.97
CA ILE A 38 9.41 -6.15 -2.92
C ILE A 38 9.96 -7.27 -3.81
N ARG A 39 9.15 -8.28 -4.17
CA ARG A 39 9.49 -9.34 -5.14
C ARG A 39 9.80 -8.76 -6.53
N ASP A 40 9.23 -7.60 -6.88
CA ASP A 40 9.51 -6.94 -8.16
C ASP A 40 10.98 -6.45 -8.25
N PHE A 41 11.67 -6.39 -7.11
CA PHE A 41 13.08 -6.00 -6.99
C PHE A 41 14.01 -7.20 -6.79
N ALA A 42 13.49 -8.43 -6.81
CA ALA A 42 14.32 -9.63 -6.73
C ALA A 42 15.19 -9.75 -7.99
N HIS A 43 16.48 -10.05 -7.79
CA HIS A 43 17.44 -10.26 -8.88
C HIS A 43 17.57 -11.73 -9.30
N ASP A 44 17.00 -12.63 -8.52
CA ASP A 44 16.98 -14.06 -8.77
C ASP A 44 15.54 -14.58 -8.89
N LYS A 45 15.41 -15.86 -9.24
CA LYS A 45 14.12 -16.49 -9.58
C LYS A 45 13.40 -17.11 -8.37
N TYR A 46 13.95 -16.97 -7.17
CA TYR A 46 13.45 -17.68 -5.98
C TYR A 46 12.42 -16.82 -5.22
#